data_AF-A0A0M0JDW0-F1
#
_entry.id   AF-A0A0M0JDW0-F1
#
_cell.length_a   1.000
_cell.length_b   1.000
_cell.length_c   1.000
_cell.angle_alpha   90.00
_cell.angle_beta   90.00
_cell.angle_gamma   90.00
#
_symmetry.space_group_name_H-M   'P 1'
#
loop_
_entity.id
_entity.type
_entity.pdbx_description
1 polymer ?
#
loop_
_entity_poly.entity_id
_entity_poly.type
_entity_poly.pdbx_seq_one_letter_code
_entity_poly.pdbx_strand_id
1 'polypeptide(L)'
;MALGRELLVDFLSAHFLGEDESVDSDYDNDEDAFADLGLELLSGSLKLAKVYGQEEPPTAKDELEWETRYVVLYDTRKMCLYDGMQNGEPVGDRGLIDLENIQSVEKVLGVPTFVMKGYKKVYLFKLEPHDEVLMHTWIGAISVELSASPASE
;
A
#
# COMPACT_ATOMS: atom_id res chain seq x y z
N MET A 1 23.95 -37.89 10.93
CA MET A 1 23.84 -38.06 9.46
C MET A 1 22.44 -37.61 9.05
N ALA A 2 22.36 -36.95 7.90
CA ALA A 2 21.30 -36.04 7.47
C ALA A 2 20.11 -36.71 6.76
N LEU A 3 19.12 -35.84 6.44
CA LEU A 3 18.01 -35.91 5.46
C LEU A 3 16.66 -36.46 5.99
N GLY A 4 15.50 -35.88 5.72
CA GLY A 4 15.09 -34.73 4.87
C GLY A 4 13.63 -34.35 5.22
N ARG A 5 13.27 -33.07 5.33
CA ARG A 5 12.51 -32.29 4.31
C ARG A 5 11.58 -33.16 3.44
N GLU A 6 10.29 -33.15 3.77
CA GLU A 6 9.14 -33.22 2.84
C GLU A 6 7.84 -33.31 3.67
N LEU A 7 7.05 -32.24 3.67
CA LEU A 7 5.59 -32.21 3.92
C LEU A 7 5.13 -30.78 3.62
N LEU A 8 5.24 -30.42 2.34
CA LEU A 8 4.79 -29.14 1.80
C LEU A 8 4.28 -29.37 0.37
N VAL A 9 3.23 -30.16 0.23
CA VAL A 9 2.36 -30.21 -0.95
C VAL A 9 1.12 -30.99 -0.54
N ASP A 10 -0.02 -30.33 -0.30
CA ASP A 10 -1.36 -30.94 -0.43
C ASP A 10 -2.50 -29.94 -0.12
N PHE A 11 -2.40 -28.71 -0.61
CA PHE A 11 -3.58 -27.82 -0.65
C PHE A 11 -3.64 -26.96 -1.92
N LEU A 12 -3.08 -27.47 -3.02
CA LEU A 12 -3.17 -26.88 -4.36
C LEU A 12 -3.94 -27.85 -5.27
N SER A 13 -5.27 -27.81 -5.18
CA SER A 13 -6.16 -28.32 -6.24
C SER A 13 -7.60 -27.87 -5.97
N ALA A 14 -7.91 -26.64 -6.33
CA ALA A 14 -9.23 -26.28 -6.86
C ALA A 14 -9.23 -24.82 -7.34
N HIS A 15 -9.63 -24.62 -8.59
CA HIS A 15 -10.03 -23.36 -9.24
C HIS A 15 -8.92 -22.46 -9.81
N PHE A 16 -8.21 -22.99 -10.82
CA PHE A 16 -7.74 -22.19 -11.96
C PHE A 16 -8.60 -22.55 -13.16
N LEU A 17 -9.71 -21.84 -13.40
CA LEU A 17 -10.49 -21.89 -14.64
C LEU A 17 -11.34 -20.61 -14.78
N GLY A 18 -10.97 -19.75 -15.74
CA GLY A 18 -11.69 -18.54 -16.17
C GLY A 18 -11.49 -17.35 -15.22
N GLU A 19 -11.19 -16.13 -15.63
CA GLU A 19 -11.34 -15.45 -16.91
C GLU A 19 -10.15 -14.49 -17.13
N ASP A 20 -9.87 -14.23 -18.39
CA ASP A 20 -8.98 -13.18 -18.89
C ASP A 20 -9.69 -11.82 -18.66
N GLU A 21 -9.83 -11.43 -17.39
CA GLU A 21 -10.37 -10.13 -16.98
C GLU A 21 -9.20 -9.15 -16.82
N SER A 22 -9.27 -8.12 -17.65
CA SER A 22 -8.40 -6.95 -17.66
C SER A 22 -8.00 -6.49 -16.27
N VAL A 23 -6.68 -6.36 -16.06
CA VAL A 23 -5.99 -5.63 -15.00
C VAL A 23 -6.90 -4.61 -14.30
N ASP A 24 -7.52 -5.02 -13.20
CA ASP A 24 -8.45 -4.20 -12.42
C ASP A 24 -7.74 -2.92 -11.96
N SER A 25 -8.11 -1.80 -12.60
CA SER A 25 -7.82 -0.44 -12.15
C SER A 25 -8.66 -0.17 -10.91
N ASP A 26 -8.23 -0.78 -9.81
CA ASP A 26 -8.88 -0.85 -8.51
C ASP A 26 -8.77 0.48 -7.72
N TYR A 27 -8.57 1.57 -8.45
CA TYR A 27 -8.57 2.93 -7.96
C TYR A 27 -9.98 3.48 -8.15
N ASP A 28 -10.58 4.03 -7.10
CA ASP A 28 -11.80 4.82 -7.24
C ASP A 28 -11.49 5.94 -8.24
N ASN A 29 -11.97 5.77 -9.47
CA ASN A 29 -11.88 6.77 -10.55
C ASN A 29 -13.05 7.76 -10.46
N ASP A 30 -13.80 7.76 -9.35
CA ASP A 30 -14.84 8.72 -9.10
C ASP A 30 -14.16 10.08 -8.85
N GLU A 31 -14.25 11.00 -9.82
CA GLU A 31 -13.66 12.33 -9.72
C GLU A 31 -14.14 13.07 -8.46
N ASP A 32 -15.35 12.75 -7.98
CA ASP A 32 -15.92 13.31 -6.76
C ASP A 32 -15.10 12.89 -5.50
N ALA A 33 -14.49 11.70 -5.50
CA ALA A 33 -13.66 11.24 -4.39
C ALA A 33 -12.38 12.08 -4.21
N PHE A 34 -11.91 12.72 -5.29
CA PHE A 34 -10.75 13.61 -5.31
C PHE A 34 -11.11 15.10 -5.18
N ALA A 35 -12.39 15.46 -5.14
CA ALA A 35 -12.82 16.86 -5.07
C ALA A 35 -12.47 17.51 -3.71
N ASP A 36 -12.42 16.72 -2.64
CA ASP A 36 -12.07 17.18 -1.30
C ASP A 36 -10.97 16.30 -0.69
N LEU A 37 -9.73 16.66 -0.97
CA LEU A 37 -8.54 16.01 -0.40
C LEU A 37 -8.05 16.70 0.87
N GLY A 38 -8.38 17.97 1.11
CA GLY A 38 -7.88 18.73 2.26
C GLY A 38 -6.42 19.19 2.14
N LEU A 39 -5.73 19.34 3.27
CA LEU A 39 -4.37 19.85 3.35
C LEU A 39 -3.34 18.73 3.22
N GLU A 40 -2.32 18.94 2.38
CA GLU A 40 -1.18 18.03 2.26
C GLU A 40 -0.38 18.02 3.57
N LEU A 41 -0.23 16.82 4.15
CA LEU A 41 0.55 16.59 5.38
C LEU A 41 1.96 16.11 5.06
N LEU A 42 2.08 15.20 4.08
CA LEU A 42 3.34 14.57 3.71
C LEU A 42 3.27 14.07 2.27
N SER A 43 4.33 14.31 1.50
CA SER A 43 4.44 13.80 0.14
C SER A 43 5.84 13.30 -0.17
N GLY A 44 5.93 12.39 -1.15
CA GLY A 44 7.20 11.84 -1.59
C GLY A 44 7.05 10.58 -2.44
N SER A 45 8.14 10.20 -3.09
CA SER A 45 8.18 8.98 -3.90
C SER A 45 8.41 7.74 -3.04
N LEU A 46 7.52 6.77 -3.14
CA LEU A 46 7.61 5.48 -2.47
C LEU A 46 7.54 4.34 -3.49
N LYS A 47 8.22 3.24 -3.19
CA LYS A 47 7.94 1.96 -3.83
C LYS A 47 6.75 1.30 -3.14
N LEU A 48 5.76 0.90 -3.91
CA LEU A 48 4.52 0.27 -3.47
C LEU A 48 4.40 -1.12 -4.10
N ALA A 49 4.04 -2.11 -3.29
CA ALA A 49 3.52 -3.39 -3.75
C ALA A 49 2.16 -3.64 -3.10
N LYS A 50 1.16 -4.02 -3.90
CA LYS A 50 -0.17 -4.40 -3.41
C LYS A 50 -0.25 -5.91 -3.30
N VAL A 51 -0.73 -6.41 -2.17
CA VAL A 51 -0.99 -7.83 -1.98
C VAL A 51 -2.49 -8.02 -1.81
N TYR A 52 -3.07 -8.78 -2.73
CA TYR A 52 -4.49 -9.13 -2.74
C TYR A 52 -4.71 -10.51 -2.11
N GLY A 53 -5.81 -10.67 -1.37
CA GLY A 53 -6.30 -11.98 -0.94
C GLY A 53 -5.54 -12.65 0.22
N GLN A 54 -4.71 -11.93 0.98
CA GLN A 54 -4.00 -12.48 2.15
C GLN A 54 -4.18 -11.58 3.39
N GLU A 55 -4.44 -12.21 4.54
CA GLU A 55 -4.52 -11.54 5.85
C GLU A 55 -3.13 -11.20 6.43
N GLU A 56 -2.07 -11.87 5.95
CA GLU A 56 -0.69 -11.69 6.39
C GLU A 56 0.24 -11.32 5.22
N PRO A 57 1.34 -10.57 5.47
CA PRO A 57 2.30 -10.22 4.43
C PRO A 57 2.98 -11.48 3.86
N PRO A 58 3.12 -11.59 2.52
CA PRO A 58 3.62 -12.80 1.89
C PRO A 58 5.09 -13.04 2.27
N THR A 59 5.40 -14.30 2.59
CA THR A 59 6.75 -14.73 3.02
C THR A 59 7.73 -14.83 1.84
N ALA A 60 7.25 -14.83 0.61
CA ALA A 60 8.05 -15.03 -0.60
C ALA A 60 8.54 -13.69 -1.19
N LYS A 61 9.87 -13.53 -1.26
CA LYS A 61 10.55 -12.34 -1.79
C LYS A 61 10.43 -12.15 -3.31
N ASP A 62 9.95 -13.15 -4.05
CA ASP A 62 10.15 -13.24 -5.51
C ASP A 62 8.89 -13.02 -6.38
N GLU A 63 7.72 -12.72 -5.80
CA GLU A 63 6.46 -12.53 -6.56
C GLU A 63 5.74 -11.19 -6.29
N LEU A 64 6.43 -10.21 -5.68
CA LEU A 64 5.85 -8.88 -5.47
C LEU A 64 6.24 -7.93 -6.60
N GLU A 65 5.25 -7.47 -7.36
CA GLU A 65 5.43 -6.39 -8.32
C GLU A 65 5.50 -5.05 -7.59
N TRP A 66 6.68 -4.41 -7.66
CA TRP A 66 6.94 -3.13 -7.01
C TRP A 66 6.87 -1.98 -8.02
N GLU A 67 5.95 -1.06 -7.78
CA GLU A 67 5.80 0.15 -8.57
C GLU A 67 6.39 1.35 -7.84
N THR A 68 6.97 2.30 -8.56
CA THR A 68 7.30 3.61 -7.96
C THR A 68 6.09 4.52 -8.15
N ARG A 69 5.59 5.09 -7.06
CA ARG A 69 4.49 6.06 -7.07
C ARG A 69 4.91 7.31 -6.32
N TYR A 70 4.45 8.47 -6.79
CA TYR A 70 4.47 9.68 -5.96
C TYR A 70 3.23 9.66 -5.06
N VAL A 71 3.46 9.73 -3.76
CA VAL A 71 2.42 9.55 -2.74
C VAL A 71 2.19 10.87 -2.02
N VAL A 72 0.92 11.21 -1.79
CA VAL A 72 0.51 12.39 -1.03
C VAL A 72 -0.49 11.96 0.04
N LEU A 73 -0.18 12.24 1.30
CA LEU A 73 -1.05 12.03 2.45
C LEU A 73 -1.72 13.36 2.81
N TYR A 74 -3.02 13.32 3.05
CA TYR A 74 -3.82 14.46 3.44
C TYR A 74 -4.47 14.29 4.82
N ASP A 75 -4.88 15.40 5.42
CA ASP A 75 -5.57 15.49 6.72
C ASP A 75 -7.04 15.01 6.70
N THR A 76 -7.57 14.69 5.52
CA THR A 76 -8.89 14.08 5.33
C THR A 76 -8.85 12.56 5.41
N ARG A 77 -7.77 11.98 5.95
CA ARG A 77 -7.54 10.52 6.00
C ARG A 77 -7.52 9.88 4.60
N LYS A 78 -7.11 10.65 3.59
CA LYS A 78 -6.94 10.20 2.21
C LYS A 78 -5.47 10.16 1.84
N MET A 79 -5.08 9.14 1.08
CA MET A 79 -3.75 9.02 0.50
C MET A 79 -3.84 8.82 -1.01
N CYS A 80 -3.33 9.80 -1.76
CA CYS A 80 -3.31 9.74 -3.22
C CYS A 80 -1.98 9.17 -3.73
N LEU A 81 -2.06 8.37 -4.79
CA LEU A 81 -0.95 7.77 -5.51
C LEU A 81 -0.95 8.31 -6.94
N TYR A 82 0.20 8.75 -7.43
CA TYR A 82 0.38 9.24 -8.80
C TYR A 82 1.50 8.44 -9.46
N ASP A 83 1.49 8.32 -10.79
CA ASP A 83 2.59 7.68 -11.55
C ASP A 83 3.93 8.36 -11.28
N GLY A 84 3.94 9.67 -11.05
CA GLY A 84 5.15 10.40 -10.72
C GLY A 84 4.95 11.91 -10.63
N MET A 85 6.07 12.62 -10.80
CA MET A 85 6.13 14.08 -10.76
C MET A 85 6.69 14.61 -12.08
N GLN A 86 6.05 15.63 -12.64
CA GLN A 86 6.54 16.35 -13.81
C GLN A 86 6.39 17.86 -13.58
N ASN A 87 7.47 18.62 -13.77
CA ASN A 87 7.49 20.08 -13.55
C ASN A 87 7.04 20.53 -12.15
N GLY A 88 7.21 19.68 -11.13
CA GLY A 88 6.81 19.98 -9.76
C GLY A 88 5.34 19.66 -9.46
N GLU A 89 4.63 19.02 -10.39
CA GLU A 89 3.23 18.62 -10.21
C GLU A 89 3.08 17.10 -10.31
N PRO A 90 2.18 16.48 -9.51
CA PRO A 90 1.85 15.06 -9.64
C PRO A 90 1.14 14.77 -10.96
N VAL A 91 1.55 13.71 -11.66
CA VAL A 91 1.03 13.36 -12.99
C VAL A 91 0.72 11.88 -13.13
N GLY A 92 -0.05 11.55 -14.17
CA GLY A 92 -0.41 10.19 -14.55
C GLY A 92 -1.68 9.68 -13.87
N ASP A 93 -1.84 8.36 -13.90
CA ASP A 93 -2.98 7.68 -13.31
C ASP A 93 -2.96 7.87 -11.79
N ARG A 94 -4.15 8.14 -11.25
CA ARG A 94 -4.35 8.47 -9.85
C ARG A 94 -5.00 7.31 -9.14
N GLY A 95 -4.41 6.97 -8.00
CA GLY A 95 -4.97 6.06 -7.05
C GLY A 95 -5.39 6.74 -5.78
N LEU A 96 -6.47 6.27 -5.17
CA LEU A 96 -6.89 6.69 -3.85
C LEU A 96 -6.83 5.51 -2.88
N ILE A 97 -6.23 5.74 -1.72
CA ILE A 97 -6.37 4.87 -0.56
C ILE A 97 -7.09 5.66 0.52
N ASP A 98 -8.28 5.19 0.88
CA ASP A 98 -9.03 5.70 2.01
C ASP A 98 -8.54 5.04 3.31
N LEU A 99 -8.00 5.85 4.22
CA LEU A 99 -7.47 5.38 5.50
C LEU A 99 -8.57 5.01 6.50
N GLU A 100 -9.85 5.29 6.23
CA GLU A 100 -10.96 4.77 7.03
C GLU A 100 -11.02 3.25 7.03
N ASN A 101 -10.59 2.62 5.93
CA ASN A 101 -10.59 1.17 5.73
C ASN A 101 -9.28 0.50 6.17
N ILE A 102 -8.34 1.28 6.72
CA ILE A 102 -7.04 0.82 7.19
C ILE A 102 -7.07 0.62 8.71
N GLN A 103 -6.57 -0.53 9.16
CA GLN A 103 -6.55 -0.92 10.57
C GLN A 103 -5.23 -0.54 11.24
N SER A 104 -4.11 -0.68 10.53
CA SER A 104 -2.79 -0.42 11.10
C SER A 104 -1.73 -0.09 10.06
N VAL A 105 -0.67 0.56 10.52
CA VAL A 105 0.58 0.78 9.80
C VAL A 105 1.75 0.41 10.72
N GLU A 106 2.71 -0.36 10.22
CA GLU A 106 3.84 -0.82 11.04
C GLU A 106 5.11 -1.09 10.23
N LYS A 107 6.27 -0.95 10.87
CA LYS A 107 7.55 -1.34 10.28
C LYS A 107 7.70 -2.86 10.26
N VAL A 108 8.18 -3.41 9.15
CA VAL A 108 8.54 -4.83 9.07
C VAL A 108 9.93 -5.03 9.68
N LEU A 109 10.06 -5.92 10.67
CA LEU A 109 11.34 -6.18 11.32
C LEU A 109 12.33 -6.86 10.36
N GLY A 110 13.55 -6.34 10.30
CA GLY A 110 14.64 -6.90 9.50
C GLY A 110 14.56 -6.60 7.99
N VAL A 111 13.58 -5.82 7.54
CA VAL A 111 13.41 -5.42 6.14
C VAL A 111 13.17 -3.91 6.07
N PRO A 112 13.73 -3.18 5.08
CA PRO A 112 13.52 -1.74 4.90
C PRO A 112 12.14 -1.43 4.31
N THR A 113 11.08 -2.00 4.88
CA THR A 113 9.69 -1.88 4.41
C THR A 113 8.77 -1.58 5.59
N PHE A 114 7.68 -0.88 5.31
CA PHE A 114 6.55 -0.77 6.22
C PHE A 114 5.28 -1.26 5.53
N VAL A 115 4.34 -1.74 6.33
CA VAL A 115 3.10 -2.36 5.85
C VAL A 115 1.92 -1.58 6.38
N MET A 116 0.92 -1.38 5.53
CA MET A 116 -0.37 -0.83 5.88
C MET A 116 -1.44 -1.89 5.63
N LYS A 117 -2.12 -2.30 6.70
CA LYS A 117 -3.08 -3.41 6.68
C LYS A 117 -4.49 -2.86 6.74
N GLY A 118 -5.27 -3.10 5.69
CA GLY A 118 -6.72 -2.89 5.68
C GLY A 118 -7.48 -4.20 5.81
N TYR A 119 -8.81 -4.14 5.81
CA TYR A 119 -9.67 -5.32 5.98
C TYR A 119 -9.51 -6.40 4.90
N LYS A 120 -9.19 -6.00 3.65
CA LYS A 120 -9.07 -6.91 2.49
C LYS A 120 -7.82 -6.68 1.64
N LYS A 121 -7.06 -5.63 1.96
CA LYS A 121 -5.93 -5.15 1.14
C LYS A 121 -4.74 -4.90 2.05
N VAL A 122 -3.56 -5.36 1.63
CA VAL A 122 -2.30 -5.09 2.30
C VAL A 122 -1.41 -4.32 1.34
N TYR A 123 -0.90 -3.19 1.80
CA TYR A 123 0.01 -2.34 1.05
C TYR A 123 1.40 -2.41 1.68
N LEU A 124 2.39 -2.74 0.88
CA LEU A 124 3.79 -2.75 1.28
C LEU A 124 4.49 -1.54 0.67
N PHE A 125 5.20 -0.80 1.51
CA PHE A 125 5.93 0.40 1.10
C PHE A 125 7.41 0.29 1.45
N LYS A 126 8.27 0.89 0.63
CA LYS A 126 9.68 1.14 0.95
C LYS A 126 10.19 2.41 0.27
N LEU A 127 11.30 2.93 0.77
CA LEU A 127 12.03 4.04 0.16
C LEU A 127 13.22 3.53 -0.64
N GLU A 128 13.46 4.13 -1.80
CA GLU A 128 14.63 3.87 -2.64
C GLU A 128 15.29 5.21 -3.03
N PRO A 129 16.49 5.53 -2.53
CA PRO A 129 17.29 4.76 -1.57
C PRO A 129 16.62 4.64 -0.19
N HIS A 130 17.01 3.62 0.58
CA HIS A 130 16.46 3.43 1.93
C HIS A 130 16.82 4.61 2.85
N ASP A 131 15.81 5.14 3.54
CA ASP A 131 15.93 6.16 4.58
C ASP A 131 15.05 5.77 5.77
N GLU A 132 15.70 5.41 6.88
CA GLU A 132 15.04 4.96 8.11
C GLU A 132 14.27 6.09 8.81
N VAL A 133 14.80 7.31 8.77
CA VAL A 133 14.15 8.47 9.40
C VAL A 133 12.89 8.81 8.64
N LEU A 134 12.98 8.91 7.31
CA LEU A 134 11.83 9.23 6.48
C LEU A 134 10.77 8.12 6.51
N MET A 135 11.18 6.84 6.59
CA MET A 135 10.25 5.73 6.82
C MET A 135 9.47 5.90 8.14
N HIS A 136 10.15 6.22 9.23
CA HIS A 136 9.49 6.48 10.51
C HIS A 136 8.58 7.72 10.48
N THR A 137 8.95 8.76 9.72
CA THR A 137 8.09 9.92 9.48
C THR A 137 6.80 9.51 8.76
N TRP A 138 6.88 8.70 7.72
CA TRP A 138 5.70 8.16 7.03
C TRP A 138 4.81 7.34 7.97
N ILE A 139 5.38 6.37 8.69
CA ILE A 139 4.63 5.54 9.64
C ILE A 139 3.96 6.42 10.71
N GLY A 140 4.68 7.42 11.24
CA GLY A 140 4.17 8.34 12.24
C GLY A 140 3.00 9.17 11.73
N ALA A 141 3.15 9.80 10.55
CA ALA A 141 2.10 10.60 9.92
C ALA A 141 0.84 9.77 9.65
N ILE A 142 0.98 8.58 9.07
CA ILE A 142 -0.15 7.68 8.82
C ILE A 142 -0.80 7.25 10.14
N SER A 143 -0.01 6.92 11.17
CA SER A 143 -0.55 6.50 12.48
C SER A 143 -1.39 7.58 13.14
N VAL A 144 -1.04 8.86 12.97
CA VAL A 144 -1.84 10.00 13.45
C VAL A 144 -3.19 10.02 12.75
N GLU A 145 -3.21 9.90 11.42
CA GLU A 145 -4.45 9.89 10.63
C GLU A 145 -5.33 8.66 10.89
N LEU A 146 -4.74 7.50 11.22
CA LEU A 146 -5.50 6.32 11.64
C LEU A 146 -6.12 6.47 13.04
N SER A 147 -5.51 7.28 13.90
CA SER A 147 -5.98 7.52 15.27
C SER A 147 -6.95 8.70 15.35
N ALA A 148 -7.00 9.54 14.32
CA ALA A 148 -7.95 10.64 14.24
C ALA A 148 -9.38 10.09 14.22
N SER A 149 -10.20 10.51 15.19
CA SER A 149 -11.64 10.26 15.11
C SER A 149 -12.19 11.04 13.92
N PRO A 150 -13.18 10.50 13.17
CA PRO A 150 -13.84 11.28 12.13
C PRO A 150 -14.33 12.56 12.78
N ALA A 151 -13.90 13.71 12.24
CA ALA A 151 -14.32 15.00 12.74
C ALA A 151 -15.85 15.00 12.71
N SER A 152 -16.46 15.02 13.89
CA SER A 152 -17.92 15.03 14.00
C SER A 152 -18.41 16.36 13.41
N GLU A 153 -19.25 16.28 12.38
CA GLU A 153 -19.96 17.42 11.77
C GLU A 153 -20.74 18.24 12.80
#